data_AF-A0A1G8DY01-F1
#
_entry.id   AF-A0A1G8DY01-F1
#
_cell.length_a   1.000
_cell.length_b   1.000
_cell.length_c   1.000
_cell.angle_alpha   90.00
_cell.angle_beta   90.00
_cell.angle_gamma   90.00
#
_symmetry.space_group_name_H-M   'P 1'
#
loop_
_entity.id
_entity.type
_entity.pdbx_description
1 polymer ?
#
loop_
_entity_poly.entity_id
_entity_poly.type
_entity_poly.pdbx_seq_one_letter_code
_entity_poly.pdbx_strand_id
1 'polypeptide(L)'
;MTVTTLRELVGDADPGSGIARLSPESAERRLSDIVGAGASEPVVQDDANRLADLVGAPMRSGIAIGASGIDYDESATTRERPFSIDWLSAAVAVIAIVAVVIVVAAAVWTRASAGSVDDATRSLRAEEATLQGRLMTLATAIDRLEGDVERAVLLAGRADAAVGALAGKSDEGARLQAASGIAAYRDQVQTLGEITPPPPYSRSAVTSGELADIAAALDSVRTATLEVETVLADTHDARSAVADERGRLLTTLTGLGGSLAATGPAIVAENAAATEPFRAAVSDSLTRLSTAQAAGADGIDEMLAYAASVDALRAENQRVLAQPVEPEPEEQTEYYWEPDYSWEPAPTPDPVIVDPPVEPPVIEQPPVTPVEPEQPPTPAP
;
A
#
# COMPACT_ATOMS: atom_id res chain seq x y z
N MET A 1 -4.97 -43.95 14.38
CA MET A 1 -5.94 -43.09 13.67
C MET A 1 -7.16 -42.92 14.54
N THR A 2 -7.22 -41.80 15.25
CA THR A 2 -8.42 -41.13 15.78
C THR A 2 -7.92 -39.80 16.33
N VAL A 3 -8.17 -38.72 15.59
CA VAL A 3 -7.79 -37.36 15.97
C VAL A 3 -8.97 -36.79 16.76
N THR A 4 -8.78 -36.66 18.07
CA THR A 4 -9.71 -35.92 18.94
C THR A 4 -9.44 -34.43 18.75
N THR A 5 -10.44 -33.69 18.31
CA THR A 5 -10.33 -32.26 18.02
C THR A 5 -10.41 -31.44 19.30
N LEU A 6 -9.64 -30.34 19.34
CA LEU A 6 -9.47 -29.36 20.43
C LEU A 6 -10.76 -28.61 20.86
N ARG A 7 -11.93 -29.03 20.38
CA ARG A 7 -13.23 -28.38 20.64
C ARG A 7 -13.92 -28.86 21.92
N GLU A 8 -13.42 -29.91 22.55
CA GLU A 8 -13.97 -30.47 23.82
C GLU A 8 -13.27 -29.95 25.09
N LEU A 9 -12.24 -29.10 24.97
CA LEU A 9 -11.50 -28.56 26.12
C LEU A 9 -11.84 -27.09 26.47
N VAL A 10 -13.02 -26.63 26.06
CA VAL A 10 -13.59 -25.35 26.53
C VAL A 10 -14.95 -25.66 27.12
N GLY A 11 -14.93 -26.04 28.39
CA GLY A 11 -16.12 -26.29 29.18
C GLY A 11 -16.86 -24.99 29.50
N ASP A 12 -18.19 -25.06 29.35
CA ASP A 12 -19.25 -24.38 30.12
C ASP A 12 -18.75 -23.29 31.10
N ALA A 13 -18.76 -22.04 30.64
CA ALA A 13 -18.72 -20.86 31.50
C ALA A 13 -20.09 -20.16 31.44
N ASP A 14 -20.78 -20.23 32.58
CA ASP A 14 -22.05 -19.61 32.92
C ASP A 14 -22.12 -18.10 32.55
N PRO A 15 -23.06 -17.64 31.70
CA PRO A 15 -23.21 -16.23 31.33
C PRO A 15 -23.93 -15.37 32.39
N GLY A 16 -24.14 -15.86 33.62
CA GLY A 16 -25.04 -15.26 34.61
C GLY A 16 -24.46 -14.35 35.70
N SER A 17 -23.16 -14.04 35.73
CA SER A 17 -22.54 -13.32 36.88
C SER A 17 -22.01 -11.92 36.54
N GLY A 18 -22.90 -10.94 36.69
CA GLY A 18 -22.66 -9.52 37.03
C GLY A 18 -21.25 -8.93 36.93
N ILE A 19 -20.90 -8.42 35.76
CA ILE A 19 -19.88 -7.37 35.65
C ILE A 19 -20.62 -6.03 35.74
N ALA A 20 -20.55 -5.40 36.91
CA ALA A 20 -20.96 -4.01 37.08
C ALA A 20 -20.19 -3.15 36.08
N ARG A 21 -20.92 -2.53 35.13
CA ARG A 21 -20.37 -1.53 34.22
C ARG A 21 -19.83 -0.36 35.05
N LEU A 22 -18.52 -0.31 35.25
CA LEU A 22 -17.84 0.88 35.76
C LEU A 22 -18.01 1.98 34.71
N SER A 23 -18.54 3.14 35.12
CA SER A 23 -18.72 4.27 34.22
C SER A 23 -17.35 4.79 33.75
N PRO A 24 -17.21 5.29 32.51
CA PRO A 24 -15.96 5.85 31.98
C PRO A 24 -15.35 6.92 32.89
N GLU A 25 -16.20 7.72 33.56
CA GLU A 25 -15.76 8.78 34.49
C GLU A 25 -15.03 8.25 35.74
N SER A 26 -15.29 7.00 36.12
CA SER A 26 -14.62 6.36 37.27
C SER A 26 -13.21 5.89 36.93
N ALA A 27 -12.96 5.58 35.64
CA ALA A 27 -11.65 5.19 35.13
C ALA A 27 -10.75 6.41 34.93
N GLU A 28 -11.29 7.53 34.44
CA GLU A 28 -10.53 8.78 34.25
C GLU A 28 -10.05 9.39 35.57
N ARG A 29 -10.88 9.39 36.63
CA ARG A 29 -10.46 9.87 37.96
C ARG A 29 -9.38 9.00 38.60
N ARG A 30 -9.35 7.70 38.32
CA ARG A 30 -8.29 6.81 38.83
C ARG A 30 -6.99 6.94 38.05
N LEU A 31 -7.06 7.28 36.76
CA LEU A 31 -5.88 7.61 35.95
C LEU A 31 -5.26 8.95 36.38
N SER A 32 -6.07 9.96 36.74
CA SER A 32 -5.53 11.25 37.21
C SER A 32 -4.93 11.21 38.61
N ASP A 33 -5.28 10.20 39.43
CA ASP A 33 -4.70 10.01 40.78
C ASP A 33 -3.37 9.23 40.75
N ILE A 34 -3.15 8.40 39.71
CA ILE A 34 -1.93 7.60 39.54
C ILE A 34 -0.84 8.41 38.81
N VAL A 35 -1.24 9.30 37.91
CA VAL A 35 -0.34 10.24 37.23
C VAL A 35 -0.36 11.55 38.04
N GLY A 36 0.45 11.60 39.09
CA GLY A 36 0.50 12.75 40.01
C GLY A 36 0.55 14.10 39.30
N ALA A 37 -0.13 15.09 39.88
CA ALA A 37 -0.21 16.47 39.42
C ALA A 37 1.20 17.11 39.29
N GLY A 38 1.82 16.90 38.14
CA GLY A 38 3.10 17.47 37.73
C GLY A 38 2.87 18.72 36.89
N ALA A 39 3.46 19.81 37.34
CA ALA A 39 3.41 21.15 36.78
C ALA A 39 3.49 21.21 35.24
N SER A 40 2.58 21.98 34.65
CA SER A 40 2.66 22.43 33.27
C SER A 40 3.74 23.51 33.15
N GLU A 41 4.93 23.13 32.65
CA GLU A 41 5.84 24.07 31.99
C GLU A 41 5.77 23.84 30.47
N PRO A 42 5.74 24.91 29.65
CA PRO A 42 5.75 24.78 28.20
C PRO A 42 7.15 24.36 27.74
N VAL A 43 7.31 23.10 27.37
CA VAL A 43 8.53 22.63 26.68
C VAL A 43 8.50 23.14 25.25
N VAL A 44 9.54 23.89 24.95
CA VAL A 44 9.81 24.63 23.72
C VAL A 44 9.98 23.67 22.54
N GLN A 45 9.36 24.00 21.41
CA GLN A 45 9.39 23.30 20.12
C GLN A 45 10.81 23.16 19.50
N ASP A 46 11.86 23.71 20.14
CA ASP A 46 13.23 23.76 19.63
C ASP A 46 13.98 22.43 19.78
N ASP A 47 13.60 21.55 20.70
CA ASP A 47 14.33 20.28 20.92
C ASP A 47 14.03 19.20 19.87
N ALA A 48 12.87 19.26 19.21
CA ALA A 48 12.52 18.33 18.13
C ALA A 48 13.35 18.61 16.84
N ASN A 49 13.61 19.89 16.54
CA ASN A 49 14.45 20.28 15.42
C ASN A 49 15.94 19.99 15.69
N ARG A 50 16.37 20.10 16.96
CA ARG A 50 17.73 19.79 17.38
C ARG A 50 18.07 18.29 17.29
N LEU A 51 17.07 17.43 17.47
CA LEU A 51 17.20 15.98 17.29
C LEU A 51 17.20 15.57 15.81
N ALA A 52 16.46 16.28 14.95
CA ALA A 52 16.52 16.06 13.50
C ALA A 52 17.89 16.45 12.89
N ASP A 53 18.50 17.52 13.39
CA ASP A 53 19.86 17.94 12.99
C ASP A 53 20.96 16.97 13.46
N LEU A 54 20.74 16.26 14.57
CA LEU A 54 21.72 15.31 15.14
C LEU A 54 21.73 13.95 14.45
N VAL A 55 20.66 13.58 13.74
CA VAL A 55 20.53 12.31 13.01
C VAL A 55 20.85 12.47 11.51
N GLY A 56 20.85 13.70 10.98
CA GLY A 56 21.07 14.00 9.55
C GLY A 56 22.51 14.37 9.14
N ALA A 57 23.47 14.46 10.05
CA ALA A 57 24.82 14.93 9.72
C ALA A 57 25.77 13.77 9.30
N PRO A 58 26.22 13.69 8.03
CA PRO A 58 27.27 12.75 7.65
C PRO A 58 28.60 13.19 8.29
N MET A 59 29.23 12.31 9.06
CA MET A 59 30.62 12.48 9.51
C MET A 59 31.56 12.54 8.30
N ARG A 60 31.84 13.77 7.83
CA ARG A 60 33.02 14.10 7.06
C ARG A 60 34.22 14.17 8.01
N SER A 61 35.02 13.11 8.03
CA SER A 61 36.40 13.20 8.52
C SER A 61 37.22 13.95 7.47
N GLY A 62 37.60 15.19 7.77
CA GLY A 62 38.49 15.98 6.95
C GLY A 62 39.96 15.75 7.29
N ILE A 63 40.82 15.74 6.28
CA ILE A 63 42.14 16.39 6.33
C ILE A 63 42.33 17.10 4.99
N ALA A 64 42.48 18.42 5.07
CA ALA A 64 42.77 19.32 3.95
C ALA A 64 44.26 19.28 3.57
N ILE A 65 44.59 19.63 2.32
CA ILE A 65 45.61 20.62 1.93
C ILE A 65 45.68 20.67 0.38
N GLY A 66 45.62 21.88 -0.18
CA GLY A 66 46.32 22.21 -1.44
C GLY A 66 45.45 22.50 -2.66
N ALA A 67 45.00 23.75 -2.78
CA ALA A 67 44.49 24.31 -4.03
C ALA A 67 45.64 24.89 -4.88
N SER A 68 45.83 24.32 -6.08
CA SER A 68 46.36 24.94 -7.30
C SER A 68 46.00 23.95 -8.42
N GLY A 69 45.16 24.26 -9.40
CA GLY A 69 45.40 25.26 -10.41
C GLY A 69 45.93 24.58 -11.68
N ILE A 70 45.05 24.45 -12.68
CA ILE A 70 45.34 24.45 -14.12
C ILE A 70 45.69 23.12 -14.83
N ASP A 71 45.03 22.99 -15.99
CA ASP A 71 45.26 22.23 -17.22
C ASP A 71 44.86 20.75 -17.39
N TYR A 72 44.03 20.59 -18.43
CA TYR A 72 43.77 19.38 -19.18
C TYR A 72 45.02 18.99 -19.97
N ASP A 73 45.53 17.77 -19.80
CA ASP A 73 45.96 16.98 -20.95
C ASP A 73 46.07 15.46 -20.71
N GLU A 74 45.75 14.75 -21.78
CA GLU A 74 46.21 13.46 -22.29
C GLU A 74 46.68 12.29 -21.38
N SER A 75 45.93 11.19 -21.52
CA SER A 75 46.41 9.83 -21.78
C SER A 75 47.38 9.14 -20.79
N ALA A 76 46.87 8.11 -20.12
CA ALA A 76 47.61 6.85 -19.94
C ALA A 76 46.68 5.72 -19.50
N THR A 77 46.56 4.72 -20.38
CA THR A 77 45.96 3.42 -20.12
C THR A 77 46.57 2.76 -18.89
N THR A 78 45.75 2.41 -17.89
CA THR A 78 46.13 1.42 -16.87
C THR A 78 45.04 0.35 -16.77
N ARG A 79 45.40 -0.86 -17.20
CA ARG A 79 44.62 -2.09 -17.00
C ARG A 79 44.47 -2.33 -15.50
N GLU A 80 43.26 -2.18 -14.98
CA GLU A 80 42.93 -2.72 -13.66
C GLU A 80 42.74 -4.24 -13.76
N ARG A 81 43.60 -4.96 -13.04
CA ARG A 81 43.43 -6.39 -12.76
C ARG A 81 42.39 -6.54 -11.65
N PRO A 82 41.53 -7.57 -11.67
CA PRO A 82 40.65 -7.87 -10.56
C PRO A 82 41.48 -8.23 -9.32
N PHE A 83 41.25 -7.54 -8.22
CA PHE A 83 41.79 -7.89 -6.90
C PHE A 83 41.21 -9.24 -6.47
N SER A 84 42.03 -10.29 -6.54
CA SER A 84 41.80 -11.51 -5.80
C SER A 84 42.02 -11.22 -4.32
N ILE A 85 40.94 -11.23 -3.54
CA ILE A 85 41.04 -11.23 -2.08
C ILE A 85 41.69 -12.58 -1.70
N ASP A 86 42.94 -12.52 -1.23
CA ASP A 86 43.63 -13.68 -0.69
C ASP A 86 42.88 -14.20 0.54
N TRP A 87 42.09 -15.25 0.32
CA TRP A 87 41.36 -16.03 1.33
C TRP A 87 42.26 -16.53 2.48
N LEU A 88 43.58 -16.60 2.25
CA LEU A 88 44.58 -16.88 3.27
C LEU A 88 44.72 -15.74 4.30
N SER A 89 44.56 -14.47 3.89
CA SER A 89 44.63 -13.31 4.79
C SER A 89 43.41 -13.23 5.70
N ALA A 90 42.23 -13.59 5.18
CA ALA A 90 41.01 -13.71 5.99
C ALA A 90 41.14 -14.83 7.04
N ALA A 91 41.75 -15.97 6.71
CA ALA A 91 41.97 -17.06 7.66
C ALA A 91 42.96 -16.68 8.79
N VAL A 92 44.02 -15.94 8.47
CA VAL A 92 45.01 -15.47 9.48
C VAL A 92 44.41 -14.42 10.41
N ALA A 93 43.54 -13.53 9.91
CA ALA A 93 42.83 -12.55 10.73
C ALA A 93 41.88 -13.22 11.74
N VAL A 94 41.16 -14.27 11.32
CA VAL A 94 40.27 -15.04 12.22
C VAL A 94 41.07 -15.76 13.31
N ILE A 95 42.21 -16.38 12.98
CA ILE A 95 43.06 -17.06 13.98
C ILE A 95 43.68 -16.06 14.97
N ALA A 96 44.06 -14.86 14.52
CA ALA A 96 44.58 -13.83 15.40
C ALA A 96 43.53 -13.31 16.39
N ILE A 97 42.28 -13.16 15.96
CA ILE A 97 41.15 -12.78 16.84
C ILE A 97 40.90 -13.87 17.89
N VAL A 98 40.91 -15.15 17.49
CA VAL A 98 40.75 -16.28 18.43
C VAL A 98 41.89 -16.33 19.46
N ALA A 99 43.12 -16.07 19.04
CA ALA A 99 44.27 -16.03 19.95
C ALA A 99 44.19 -14.86 20.96
N VAL A 100 43.72 -13.68 20.53
CA VAL A 100 43.51 -12.54 21.43
C VAL A 100 42.39 -12.81 22.43
N VAL A 101 41.29 -13.46 22.01
CA VAL A 101 40.21 -13.88 22.92
C VAL A 101 40.70 -14.89 23.97
N ILE A 102 41.56 -15.84 23.59
CA ILE A 102 42.15 -16.83 24.53
C ILE A 102 43.10 -16.15 25.53
N VAL A 103 43.92 -15.19 25.10
CA VAL A 103 44.88 -14.49 25.98
C VAL A 103 44.19 -13.52 26.94
N VAL A 104 43.12 -12.83 26.50
CA VAL A 104 42.31 -11.98 27.38
C VAL A 104 41.56 -12.82 28.42
N ALA A 105 41.08 -14.01 28.06
CA ALA A 105 40.45 -14.94 29.00
C ALA A 105 41.43 -15.42 30.10
N ALA A 106 42.70 -15.66 29.76
CA ALA A 106 43.70 -16.11 30.73
C ALA A 106 44.18 -15.00 31.69
N ALA A 107 44.24 -13.74 31.24
CA ALA A 107 44.68 -12.61 32.07
C ALA A 107 43.62 -12.16 33.09
N VAL A 108 42.32 -12.34 32.80
CA VAL A 108 41.22 -12.06 33.74
C VAL A 108 41.18 -13.09 34.88
N TRP A 109 41.62 -14.32 34.63
CA TRP A 109 41.54 -15.43 35.58
C TRP A 109 42.42 -15.26 36.83
N THR A 110 43.52 -14.52 36.74
CA THR A 110 44.47 -14.36 37.87
C THR A 110 44.16 -13.17 38.79
N ARG A 111 43.25 -12.26 38.40
CA ARG A 111 42.92 -11.06 39.19
C ARG A 111 41.55 -11.08 39.87
N ALA A 112 40.72 -12.09 39.59
CA ALA A 112 39.30 -12.11 39.98
C ALA A 112 38.98 -12.99 41.21
N SER A 113 39.95 -13.63 41.87
CA SER A 113 39.68 -14.66 42.88
C SER A 113 39.11 -14.18 44.23
N ALA A 114 38.73 -12.92 44.38
CA ALA A 114 38.09 -12.41 45.61
C ALA A 114 36.76 -11.65 45.39
N GLY A 115 36.28 -11.50 44.14
CA GLY A 115 35.01 -10.82 43.80
C GLY A 115 34.20 -11.47 42.67
N SER A 116 34.56 -12.69 42.24
CA SER A 116 34.23 -13.22 40.90
C SER A 116 32.79 -13.67 40.65
N VAL A 117 32.03 -14.09 41.67
CA VAL A 117 30.70 -14.70 41.43
C VAL A 117 29.58 -13.66 41.38
N ASP A 118 29.63 -12.65 42.26
CA ASP A 118 28.61 -11.60 42.31
C ASP A 118 28.65 -10.69 41.07
N ASP A 119 29.85 -10.37 40.58
CA ASP A 119 30.03 -9.61 39.34
C ASP A 119 29.52 -10.41 38.13
N ALA A 120 29.85 -11.70 38.03
CA ALA A 120 29.38 -12.57 36.94
C ALA A 120 27.84 -12.74 36.98
N THR A 121 27.26 -12.87 38.17
CA THR A 121 25.80 -12.94 38.35
C THR A 121 25.12 -11.63 37.96
N ARG A 122 25.74 -10.47 38.27
CA ARG A 122 25.25 -9.16 37.81
C ARG A 122 25.31 -9.03 36.29
N SER A 123 26.39 -9.49 35.65
CA SER A 123 26.51 -9.52 34.19
C SER A 123 25.42 -10.37 33.55
N LEU A 124 25.21 -11.59 34.06
CA LEU A 124 24.15 -12.49 33.58
C LEU A 124 22.77 -11.84 33.66
N ARG A 125 22.42 -11.20 34.78
CA ARG A 125 21.12 -10.50 34.91
C ARG A 125 20.97 -9.35 33.93
N ALA A 126 22.06 -8.62 33.64
CA ALA A 126 22.04 -7.53 32.66
C ALA A 126 21.82 -8.07 31.23
N GLU A 127 22.46 -9.17 30.88
CA GLU A 127 22.25 -9.82 29.58
C GLU A 127 20.84 -10.43 29.46
N GLU A 128 20.31 -11.04 30.52
CA GLU A 128 18.92 -11.53 30.55
C GLU A 128 17.89 -10.40 30.39
N ALA A 129 18.11 -9.26 31.05
CA ALA A 129 17.26 -8.08 30.87
C ALA A 129 17.32 -7.56 29.42
N THR A 130 18.50 -7.61 28.81
CA THR A 130 18.69 -7.25 27.39
C THR A 130 17.96 -8.23 26.47
N LEU A 131 18.04 -9.53 26.74
CA LEU A 131 17.31 -10.57 26.01
C LEU A 131 15.80 -10.37 26.12
N GLN A 132 15.28 -10.07 27.32
CA GLN A 132 13.85 -9.76 27.53
C GLN A 132 13.39 -8.56 26.69
N GLY A 133 14.17 -7.48 26.65
CA GLY A 133 13.87 -6.32 25.79
C GLY A 133 13.85 -6.66 24.29
N ARG A 134 14.75 -7.55 23.85
CA ARG A 134 14.79 -8.04 22.47
C ARG A 134 13.60 -8.94 22.14
N LEU A 135 13.19 -9.80 23.07
CA LEU A 135 11.98 -10.63 22.93
C LEU A 135 10.71 -9.77 22.81
N MET A 136 10.59 -8.68 23.58
CA MET A 136 9.47 -7.74 23.44
C MET A 136 9.49 -7.01 22.08
N THR A 137 10.68 -6.62 21.63
CA THR A 137 10.86 -6.03 20.28
C THR A 137 10.44 -7.01 19.19
N LEU A 138 10.85 -8.28 19.30
CA LEU A 138 10.48 -9.33 18.37
C LEU A 138 8.97 -9.57 18.36
N ALA A 139 8.33 -9.70 19.52
CA ALA A 139 6.88 -9.86 19.62
C ALA A 139 6.14 -8.71 18.92
N THR A 140 6.57 -7.46 19.17
CA THR A 140 6.00 -6.28 18.51
C THR A 140 6.22 -6.31 16.98
N ALA A 141 7.35 -6.83 16.52
CA ALA A 141 7.63 -6.95 15.09
C ALA A 141 6.73 -8.01 14.42
N ILE A 142 6.52 -9.15 15.08
CA ILE A 142 5.62 -10.22 14.63
C ILE A 142 4.18 -9.70 14.59
N ASP A 143 3.68 -9.07 15.65
CA ASP A 143 2.33 -8.49 15.69
C ASP A 143 2.09 -7.49 14.54
N ARG A 144 3.12 -6.69 14.20
CA ARG A 144 3.05 -5.75 13.07
C ARG A 144 3.00 -6.48 11.72
N LEU A 145 3.77 -7.54 11.55
CA LEU A 145 3.73 -8.36 10.35
C LEU A 145 2.35 -9.03 10.21
N GLU A 146 1.80 -9.61 11.27
CA GLU A 146 0.44 -10.17 11.27
C GLU A 146 -0.59 -9.12 10.84
N GLY A 147 -0.52 -7.90 11.39
CA GLY A 147 -1.39 -6.80 10.99
C GLY A 147 -1.14 -6.27 9.56
N ASP A 148 0.07 -6.42 9.01
CA ASP A 148 0.36 -6.15 7.58
C ASP A 148 -0.30 -7.24 6.69
N VAL A 149 -0.21 -8.52 7.07
CA VAL A 149 -0.81 -9.66 6.36
C VAL A 149 -2.34 -9.62 6.39
N GLU A 150 -2.96 -9.31 7.52
CA GLU A 150 -4.42 -9.17 7.61
C GLU A 150 -4.94 -8.07 6.68
N ARG A 151 -4.28 -6.92 6.64
CA ARG A 151 -4.62 -5.82 5.72
C ARG A 151 -4.43 -6.23 4.26
N ALA A 152 -3.38 -6.98 3.96
CA ALA A 152 -3.15 -7.54 2.63
C ALA A 152 -4.29 -8.49 2.21
N VAL A 153 -4.70 -9.41 3.08
CA VAL A 153 -5.80 -10.34 2.81
C VAL A 153 -7.13 -9.60 2.60
N LEU A 154 -7.41 -8.56 3.40
CA LEU A 154 -8.60 -7.71 3.21
C LEU A 154 -8.58 -6.98 1.86
N LEU A 155 -7.43 -6.41 1.47
CA LEU A 155 -7.25 -5.79 0.16
C LEU A 155 -7.51 -6.79 -0.97
N ALA A 156 -6.94 -8.00 -0.87
CA ALA A 156 -7.18 -9.07 -1.83
C ALA A 156 -8.66 -9.45 -1.93
N GLY A 157 -9.38 -9.49 -0.81
CA GLY A 157 -10.82 -9.77 -0.79
C GLY A 157 -11.65 -8.68 -1.48
N ARG A 158 -11.31 -7.40 -1.25
CA ARG A 158 -11.97 -6.28 -1.96
C ARG A 158 -11.68 -6.29 -3.46
N ALA A 159 -10.43 -6.56 -3.83
CA ALA A 159 -10.03 -6.68 -5.24
C ALA A 159 -10.76 -7.83 -5.94
N ASP A 160 -10.89 -8.99 -5.28
CA ASP A 160 -11.60 -10.16 -5.81
C ASP A 160 -13.08 -9.84 -6.09
N ALA A 161 -13.75 -9.14 -5.17
CA ALA A 161 -15.13 -8.69 -5.36
C ALA A 161 -15.27 -7.74 -6.56
N ALA A 162 -14.37 -6.78 -6.73
CA ALA A 162 -14.37 -5.86 -7.87
C ALA A 162 -14.12 -6.58 -9.20
N VAL A 163 -13.11 -7.47 -9.25
CA VAL A 163 -12.82 -8.28 -10.45
C VAL A 163 -13.97 -9.24 -10.78
N GLY A 164 -14.67 -9.76 -9.76
CA GLY A 164 -15.89 -10.55 -9.94
C GLY A 164 -17.03 -9.74 -10.56
N ALA A 165 -17.27 -8.52 -10.10
CA ALA A 165 -18.32 -7.64 -10.61
C ALA A 165 -18.15 -7.27 -12.11
N LEU A 166 -16.91 -7.32 -12.61
CA LEU A 166 -16.55 -7.03 -14.00
C LEU A 166 -16.82 -8.18 -14.99
N ALA A 167 -17.28 -9.35 -14.52
CA ALA A 167 -17.60 -10.47 -15.40
C ALA A 167 -18.63 -10.06 -16.49
N GLY A 168 -18.27 -10.26 -17.76
CA GLY A 168 -19.08 -9.85 -18.92
C GLY A 168 -19.19 -8.34 -19.13
N LYS A 169 -18.34 -7.53 -18.48
CA LYS A 169 -18.28 -6.06 -18.58
C LYS A 169 -16.89 -5.53 -18.92
N SER A 170 -15.93 -6.42 -19.10
CA SER A 170 -14.53 -6.14 -19.38
C SER A 170 -13.98 -7.15 -20.38
N ASP A 171 -12.72 -6.94 -20.80
CA ASP A 171 -11.95 -8.00 -21.43
C ASP A 171 -11.80 -9.19 -20.46
N GLU A 172 -12.21 -10.38 -20.91
CA GLU A 172 -12.26 -11.57 -20.06
C GLU A 172 -10.84 -12.11 -19.77
N GLY A 173 -9.93 -11.99 -20.73
CA GLY A 173 -8.53 -12.40 -20.55
C GLY A 173 -7.84 -11.60 -19.46
N ALA A 174 -7.95 -10.26 -19.52
CA ALA A 174 -7.43 -9.35 -18.51
C ALA A 174 -8.08 -9.57 -17.14
N ARG A 175 -9.40 -9.81 -17.10
CA ARG A 175 -10.12 -10.10 -15.86
C ARG A 175 -9.62 -11.38 -15.18
N LEU A 176 -9.46 -12.46 -15.95
CA LEU A 176 -8.94 -13.73 -15.45
C LEU A 176 -7.47 -13.63 -15.02
N GLN A 177 -6.66 -12.86 -15.74
CA GLN A 177 -5.28 -12.55 -15.33
C GLN A 177 -5.26 -11.80 -13.99
N ALA A 178 -6.16 -10.83 -13.80
CA ALA A 178 -6.27 -10.11 -12.55
C ALA A 178 -6.71 -11.01 -11.38
N ALA A 179 -7.71 -11.87 -11.60
CA ALA A 179 -8.16 -12.85 -10.61
C ALA A 179 -7.03 -13.80 -10.20
N SER A 180 -6.25 -14.30 -11.16
CA SER A 180 -5.06 -15.13 -10.89
C SER A 180 -4.00 -14.37 -10.09
N GLY A 181 -3.74 -13.11 -10.43
CA GLY A 181 -2.80 -12.26 -9.69
C GLY A 181 -3.26 -11.98 -8.25
N ILE A 182 -4.55 -11.78 -8.01
CA ILE A 182 -5.12 -11.62 -6.67
C ILE A 182 -4.97 -12.91 -5.84
N ALA A 183 -5.21 -14.07 -6.45
CA ALA A 183 -5.01 -15.36 -5.79
C ALA A 183 -3.53 -15.58 -5.41
N ALA A 184 -2.62 -15.35 -6.36
CA ALA A 184 -1.19 -15.43 -6.12
C ALA A 184 -0.72 -14.46 -5.02
N TYR A 185 -1.20 -13.22 -5.04
CA TYR A 185 -0.92 -12.24 -3.99
C TYR A 185 -1.36 -12.76 -2.61
N ARG A 186 -2.59 -13.28 -2.49
CA ARG A 186 -3.14 -13.82 -1.23
C ARG A 186 -2.28 -14.98 -0.71
N ASP A 187 -1.93 -15.93 -1.56
CA ASP A 187 -1.13 -17.10 -1.18
C ASP A 187 0.27 -16.68 -0.72
N GLN A 188 0.89 -15.72 -1.41
CA GLN A 188 2.22 -15.23 -1.04
C GLN A 188 2.21 -14.48 0.28
N VAL A 189 1.27 -13.55 0.51
CA VAL A 189 1.22 -12.81 1.77
C VAL A 189 0.88 -13.69 2.97
N GLN A 190 0.09 -14.75 2.77
CA GLN A 190 -0.16 -15.74 3.83
C GLN A 190 1.12 -16.50 4.18
N THR A 191 1.87 -16.97 3.17
CA THR A 191 3.14 -17.66 3.37
C THR A 191 4.17 -16.77 4.09
N LEU A 192 4.22 -15.48 3.76
CA LEU A 192 5.10 -14.51 4.41
C LEU A 192 4.73 -14.24 5.89
N GLY A 193 3.47 -14.48 6.28
CA GLY A 193 3.02 -14.37 7.66
C GLY A 193 3.42 -15.54 8.55
N GLU A 194 3.89 -16.65 7.98
CA GLU A 194 4.27 -17.86 8.71
C GLU A 194 5.67 -17.74 9.34
N ILE A 195 5.84 -16.79 10.26
CA ILE A 195 7.07 -16.67 11.06
C ILE A 195 6.98 -17.58 12.28
N THR A 196 7.96 -18.47 12.44
CA THR A 196 8.08 -19.30 13.64
C THR A 196 8.80 -18.54 14.74
N PRO A 197 8.15 -18.23 15.88
CA PRO A 197 8.82 -17.55 16.98
C PRO A 197 9.88 -18.47 17.60
N PRO A 198 10.96 -17.89 18.17
CA PRO A 198 11.97 -18.66 18.87
C PRO A 198 11.36 -19.35 20.10
N PRO A 199 11.92 -20.49 20.54
CA PRO A 199 11.47 -21.15 21.75
C PRO A 199 11.57 -20.20 22.96
N PRO A 200 10.64 -20.30 23.93
CA PRO A 200 10.69 -19.46 25.11
C PRO A 200 12.00 -19.68 25.87
N TYR A 201 12.72 -18.60 26.16
CA TYR A 201 13.95 -18.67 26.93
C TYR A 201 13.67 -19.16 28.35
N SER A 202 14.37 -20.23 28.76
CA SER A 202 14.43 -20.68 30.15
C SER A 202 15.86 -20.70 30.62
N ARG A 203 16.14 -20.03 31.73
CA ARG A 203 17.46 -20.05 32.36
C ARG A 203 17.86 -21.49 32.71
N SER A 204 19.06 -21.90 32.31
CA SER A 204 19.69 -23.14 32.77
C SER A 204 19.85 -23.15 34.29
N ALA A 205 19.62 -24.29 34.94
CA ALA A 205 19.76 -24.40 36.39
C ALA A 205 21.17 -24.02 36.84
N VAL A 206 21.29 -22.96 37.66
CA VAL A 206 22.53 -22.61 38.36
C VAL A 206 22.48 -23.37 39.68
N THR A 207 23.14 -24.53 39.72
CA THR A 207 22.89 -25.54 40.76
C THR A 207 23.90 -25.44 41.90
N SER A 208 25.13 -24.98 41.61
CA SER A 208 26.22 -24.90 42.59
C SER A 208 26.70 -23.48 42.89
N GLY A 209 26.20 -22.46 42.17
CA GLY A 209 26.71 -21.08 42.27
C GLY A 209 28.15 -20.96 41.78
N GLU A 210 28.64 -21.96 41.05
CA GLU A 210 29.97 -21.98 40.49
C GLU A 210 30.04 -21.09 39.23
N LEU A 211 31.23 -20.54 38.98
CA LEU A 211 31.51 -19.74 37.78
C LEU A 211 31.21 -20.50 36.48
N ALA A 212 31.37 -21.83 36.48
CA ALA A 212 31.06 -22.68 35.34
C ALA A 212 29.56 -22.66 35.00
N ASP A 213 28.69 -22.72 36.00
CA ASP A 213 27.24 -22.65 35.81
C ASP A 213 26.82 -21.28 35.25
N ILE A 214 27.43 -20.19 35.76
CA ILE A 214 27.16 -18.83 35.27
C ILE A 214 27.64 -18.68 33.81
N ALA A 215 28.82 -19.21 33.48
CA ALA A 215 29.34 -19.19 32.11
C ALA A 215 28.42 -19.96 31.15
N ALA A 216 27.90 -21.12 31.55
CA ALA A 216 26.93 -21.87 30.75
C ALA A 216 25.59 -21.14 30.58
N ALA A 217 25.13 -20.42 31.62
CA ALA A 217 23.93 -19.59 31.53
C ALA A 217 24.13 -18.41 30.57
N LEU A 218 25.29 -17.74 30.61
CA LEU A 218 25.65 -16.67 29.66
C LEU A 218 25.67 -17.17 28.22
N ASP A 219 26.26 -18.35 27.97
CA ASP A 219 26.27 -18.97 26.63
C ASP A 219 24.84 -19.24 26.13
N SER A 220 23.95 -19.74 27.00
CA SER A 220 22.53 -19.92 26.67
C SER A 220 21.81 -18.60 26.35
N VAL A 221 22.07 -17.52 27.11
CA VAL A 221 21.52 -16.19 26.80
C VAL A 221 22.03 -15.69 25.45
N ARG A 222 23.31 -15.91 25.14
CA ARG A 222 23.90 -15.53 23.86
C ARG A 222 23.28 -16.28 22.69
N THR A 223 23.08 -17.59 22.82
CA THR A 223 22.40 -18.40 21.79
C THR A 223 20.97 -17.91 21.56
N ALA A 224 20.20 -17.72 22.63
CA ALA A 224 18.83 -17.19 22.51
C ALA A 224 18.81 -15.78 21.90
N THR A 225 19.80 -14.95 22.21
CA THR A 225 19.94 -13.61 21.62
C THR A 225 20.17 -13.68 20.11
N LEU A 226 21.03 -14.58 19.63
CA LEU A 226 21.27 -14.79 18.20
C LEU A 226 20.02 -15.31 17.49
N GLU A 227 19.31 -16.27 18.08
CA GLU A 227 18.04 -16.77 17.53
C GLU A 227 17.01 -15.64 17.39
N VAL A 228 16.87 -14.78 18.40
CA VAL A 228 15.98 -13.61 18.35
C VAL A 228 16.41 -12.62 17.27
N GLU A 229 17.70 -12.36 17.09
CA GLU A 229 18.21 -11.49 16.01
C GLU A 229 17.90 -12.06 14.63
N THR A 230 18.06 -13.37 14.43
CA THR A 230 17.70 -14.04 13.18
C THR A 230 16.22 -13.89 12.88
N VAL A 231 15.33 -14.24 13.81
CA VAL A 231 13.88 -14.15 13.57
C VAL A 231 13.43 -12.69 13.39
N LEU A 232 14.08 -11.74 14.06
CA LEU A 232 13.80 -10.32 13.86
C LEU A 232 14.18 -9.86 12.45
N ALA A 233 15.32 -10.30 11.92
CA ALA A 233 15.72 -10.04 10.54
C ALA A 233 14.74 -10.66 9.54
N ASP A 234 14.38 -11.93 9.74
CA ASP A 234 13.39 -12.63 8.90
C ASP A 234 12.03 -11.91 8.90
N THR A 235 11.60 -11.40 10.07
CA THR A 235 10.37 -10.61 10.20
C THR A 235 10.45 -9.29 9.42
N HIS A 236 11.60 -8.62 9.45
CA HIS A 236 11.80 -7.40 8.67
C HIS A 236 11.78 -7.65 7.17
N ASP A 237 12.43 -8.72 6.71
CA ASP A 237 12.44 -9.14 5.31
C ASP A 237 11.04 -9.54 4.84
N ALA A 238 10.29 -10.28 5.65
CA ALA A 238 8.91 -10.64 5.36
C ALA A 238 8.01 -9.41 5.21
N ARG A 239 8.15 -8.39 6.08
CA ARG A 239 7.41 -7.13 5.96
C ARG A 239 7.76 -6.36 4.69
N SER A 240 9.04 -6.35 4.29
CA SER A 240 9.44 -5.77 3.01
C SER A 240 8.80 -6.52 1.84
N ALA A 241 8.82 -7.85 1.88
CA ALA A 241 8.21 -8.69 0.85
C ALA A 241 6.69 -8.49 0.73
N VAL A 242 5.96 -8.29 1.85
CA VAL A 242 4.53 -7.95 1.82
C VAL A 242 4.29 -6.61 1.09
N ALA A 243 5.16 -5.62 1.28
CA ALA A 243 5.07 -4.35 0.57
C ALA A 243 5.34 -4.50 -0.93
N ASP A 244 6.32 -5.31 -1.31
CA ASP A 244 6.63 -5.62 -2.72
C ASP A 244 5.46 -6.35 -3.41
N GLU A 245 4.86 -7.34 -2.73
CA GLU A 245 3.68 -8.05 -3.21
C GLU A 245 2.48 -7.12 -3.40
N ARG A 246 2.31 -6.13 -2.51
CA ARG A 246 1.28 -5.10 -2.69
C ARG A 246 1.54 -4.30 -3.97
N GLY A 247 2.79 -3.93 -4.25
CA GLY A 247 3.17 -3.26 -5.50
C GLY A 247 2.84 -4.09 -6.75
N ARG A 248 3.04 -5.41 -6.69
CA ARG A 248 2.66 -6.34 -7.77
C ARG A 248 1.15 -6.39 -7.97
N LEU A 249 0.38 -6.50 -6.89
CA LEU A 249 -1.09 -6.45 -6.97
C LEU A 249 -1.57 -5.15 -7.62
N LEU A 250 -1.04 -3.99 -7.21
CA LEU A 250 -1.41 -2.70 -7.79
C LEU A 250 -1.09 -2.63 -9.29
N THR A 251 0.04 -3.22 -9.70
CA THR A 251 0.40 -3.33 -11.13
C THR A 251 -0.62 -4.18 -11.89
N THR A 252 -1.04 -5.31 -11.33
CA THR A 252 -2.09 -6.16 -11.90
C THR A 252 -3.42 -5.42 -12.04
N LEU A 253 -3.86 -4.70 -11.00
CA LEU A 253 -5.09 -3.90 -11.02
C LEU A 253 -5.00 -2.74 -12.03
N THR A 254 -3.85 -2.10 -12.16
CA THR A 254 -3.59 -1.06 -13.16
C THR A 254 -3.69 -1.62 -14.58
N GLY A 255 -3.12 -2.80 -14.81
CA GLY A 255 -3.24 -3.51 -16.10
C GLY A 255 -4.70 -3.81 -16.47
N LEU A 256 -5.50 -4.25 -15.49
CA LEU A 256 -6.95 -4.43 -15.68
C LEU A 256 -7.65 -3.10 -15.97
N GLY A 257 -7.34 -2.03 -15.23
CA GLY A 257 -7.91 -0.70 -15.48
C GLY A 257 -7.64 -0.20 -16.90
N GLY A 258 -6.44 -0.44 -17.43
CA GLY A 258 -6.10 -0.18 -18.83
C GLY A 258 -6.96 -0.95 -19.83
N SER A 259 -7.32 -2.20 -19.55
CA SER A 259 -8.22 -2.97 -20.43
C SER A 259 -9.67 -2.48 -20.36
N LEU A 260 -10.12 -1.97 -19.21
CA LEU A 260 -11.43 -1.32 -19.09
C LEU A 260 -11.51 -0.05 -19.94
N ALA A 261 -10.45 0.77 -19.93
CA ALA A 261 -10.38 1.97 -20.77
C ALA A 261 -10.44 1.62 -22.27
N ALA A 262 -9.88 0.48 -22.68
CA ALA A 262 -9.95 0.01 -24.07
C ALA A 262 -11.32 -0.58 -24.45
N THR A 263 -12.01 -1.26 -23.53
CA THR A 263 -13.27 -1.98 -23.80
C THR A 263 -14.53 -1.16 -23.55
N GLY A 264 -14.49 -0.23 -22.59
CA GLY A 264 -15.63 0.61 -22.21
C GLY A 264 -16.29 1.38 -23.35
N PRO A 265 -15.53 2.06 -24.25
CA PRO A 265 -16.11 2.75 -25.40
C PRO A 265 -16.91 1.84 -26.34
N ALA A 266 -16.49 0.59 -26.52
CA ALA A 266 -17.22 -0.39 -27.32
C ALA A 266 -18.55 -0.77 -26.64
N ILE A 267 -18.55 -0.99 -25.33
CA ILE A 267 -19.78 -1.26 -24.56
C ILE A 267 -20.76 -0.09 -24.65
N VAL A 268 -20.27 1.15 -24.58
CA VAL A 268 -21.10 2.35 -24.77
C VAL A 268 -21.71 2.39 -26.17
N ALA A 269 -20.92 2.09 -27.21
CA ALA A 269 -21.39 2.06 -28.60
C ALA A 269 -22.44 0.96 -28.85
N GLU A 270 -22.28 -0.21 -28.25
CA GLU A 270 -23.25 -1.33 -28.32
C GLU A 270 -24.60 -0.98 -27.68
N ASN A 271 -24.63 -0.01 -26.77
CA ASN A 271 -25.82 0.42 -26.01
C ASN A 271 -26.27 1.83 -26.42
N ALA A 272 -26.23 2.11 -27.73
CA ALA A 272 -26.51 3.43 -28.29
C ALA A 272 -27.96 3.95 -28.09
N ALA A 273 -28.93 3.08 -27.76
CA ALA A 273 -30.30 3.51 -27.49
C ALA A 273 -30.47 4.07 -26.07
N ALA A 274 -29.54 3.78 -25.14
CA ALA A 274 -29.59 4.36 -23.80
C ALA A 274 -29.47 5.89 -23.85
N THR A 275 -30.05 6.57 -22.85
CA THR A 275 -29.95 8.03 -22.74
C THR A 275 -28.52 8.46 -22.36
N GLU A 276 -28.15 9.69 -22.77
CA GLU A 276 -26.79 10.23 -22.58
C GLU A 276 -26.25 10.15 -21.15
N PRO A 277 -27.03 10.39 -20.07
CA PRO A 277 -26.52 10.31 -18.71
C PRO A 277 -25.93 8.94 -18.33
N PHE A 278 -26.48 7.84 -18.84
CA PHE A 278 -25.98 6.50 -18.55
C PHE A 278 -24.69 6.20 -19.33
N ARG A 279 -24.57 6.71 -20.56
CA ARG A 279 -23.33 6.62 -21.35
C ARG A 279 -22.21 7.43 -20.70
N ALA A 280 -22.52 8.66 -20.29
CA ALA A 280 -21.58 9.53 -19.59
C ALA A 280 -21.10 8.91 -18.27
N ALA A 281 -21.98 8.26 -17.49
CA ALA A 281 -21.60 7.62 -16.23
C ALA A 281 -20.54 6.52 -16.39
N VAL A 282 -20.56 5.77 -17.50
CA VAL A 282 -19.51 4.78 -17.81
C VAL A 282 -18.18 5.48 -18.09
N SER A 283 -18.17 6.51 -18.93
CA SER A 283 -16.98 7.31 -19.25
C SER A 283 -16.39 7.99 -18.00
N ASP A 284 -17.23 8.61 -17.17
CA ASP A 284 -16.82 9.27 -15.93
C ASP A 284 -16.20 8.29 -14.94
N SER A 285 -16.73 7.06 -14.85
CA SER A 285 -16.17 6.02 -13.99
C SER A 285 -14.78 5.58 -14.48
N LEU A 286 -14.57 5.49 -15.79
CA LEU A 286 -13.25 5.20 -16.37
C LEU A 286 -12.25 6.33 -16.13
N THR A 287 -12.67 7.59 -16.25
CA THR A 287 -11.80 8.76 -15.95
C THR A 287 -11.43 8.82 -14.48
N ARG A 288 -12.37 8.52 -13.57
CA ARG A 288 -12.07 8.42 -12.14
C ARG A 288 -11.10 7.28 -11.86
N LEU A 289 -11.30 6.11 -12.48
CA LEU A 289 -10.39 4.98 -12.35
C LEU A 289 -8.97 5.34 -12.78
N SER A 290 -8.80 5.93 -13.98
CA SER A 290 -7.48 6.31 -14.48
C SER A 290 -6.81 7.36 -13.60
N THR A 291 -7.61 8.30 -13.06
CA THR A 291 -7.12 9.34 -12.13
C THR A 291 -6.65 8.73 -10.81
N ALA A 292 -7.44 7.82 -10.23
CA ALA A 292 -7.09 7.11 -9.00
C ALA A 292 -5.80 6.29 -9.18
N GLN A 293 -5.69 5.55 -10.28
CA GLN A 293 -4.51 4.74 -10.57
C GLN A 293 -3.26 5.58 -10.86
N ALA A 294 -3.41 6.73 -11.55
CA ALA A 294 -2.31 7.67 -11.75
C ALA A 294 -1.81 8.30 -10.43
N ALA A 295 -2.67 8.41 -9.42
CA ALA A 295 -2.32 8.85 -8.07
C ALA A 295 -1.73 7.71 -7.19
N GLY A 296 -1.61 6.48 -7.73
CA GLY A 296 -1.10 5.32 -7.01
C GLY A 296 -2.13 4.60 -6.13
N ALA A 297 -3.42 4.91 -6.26
CA ALA A 297 -4.49 4.17 -5.60
C ALA A 297 -4.78 2.83 -6.31
N ASP A 298 -5.44 1.91 -5.62
CA ASP A 298 -5.78 0.58 -6.15
C ASP A 298 -6.88 0.61 -7.24
N GLY A 299 -7.74 1.63 -7.24
CA GLY A 299 -8.84 1.79 -8.20
C GLY A 299 -10.01 0.84 -7.98
N ILE A 300 -10.08 0.14 -6.83
CA ILE A 300 -11.08 -0.90 -6.58
C ILE A 300 -12.50 -0.32 -6.57
N ASP A 301 -12.70 0.81 -5.90
CA ASP A 301 -14.01 1.44 -5.76
C ASP A 301 -14.50 2.00 -7.11
N GLU A 302 -13.58 2.52 -7.93
CA GLU A 302 -13.87 2.99 -9.29
C GLU A 302 -14.20 1.83 -10.24
N MET A 303 -13.53 0.67 -10.12
CA MET A 303 -13.87 -0.53 -10.88
C MET A 303 -15.29 -1.03 -10.55
N LEU A 304 -15.68 -1.00 -9.28
CA LEU A 304 -17.05 -1.32 -8.85
C LEU A 304 -18.07 -0.30 -9.40
N ALA A 305 -17.74 0.99 -9.37
CA ALA A 305 -18.59 2.05 -9.94
C ALA A 305 -18.75 1.90 -11.46
N TYR A 306 -17.68 1.54 -12.17
CA TYR A 306 -17.73 1.21 -13.59
C TYR A 306 -18.66 0.01 -13.85
N ALA A 307 -18.51 -1.08 -13.10
CA ALA A 307 -19.35 -2.26 -13.25
C ALA A 307 -20.84 -1.93 -13.07
N ALA A 308 -21.17 -1.15 -12.03
CA ALA A 308 -22.54 -0.69 -11.78
C ALA A 308 -23.07 0.23 -12.89
N SER A 309 -22.22 1.12 -13.43
CA SER A 309 -22.58 2.02 -14.53
C SER A 309 -22.89 1.26 -15.82
N VAL A 310 -22.13 0.19 -16.12
CA VAL A 310 -22.38 -0.69 -17.27
C VAL A 310 -23.70 -1.45 -17.11
N ASP A 311 -24.01 -1.96 -15.91
CA ASP A 311 -25.30 -2.62 -15.66
C ASP A 311 -26.47 -1.64 -15.84
N ALA A 312 -26.35 -0.41 -15.32
CA ALA A 312 -27.35 0.62 -15.48
C ALA A 312 -27.53 1.04 -16.96
N LEU A 313 -26.44 1.18 -17.70
CA LEU A 313 -26.45 1.46 -19.14
C LEU A 313 -27.21 0.40 -19.93
N ARG A 314 -26.92 -0.88 -19.67
CA ARG A 314 -27.59 -2.00 -20.35
C ARG A 314 -29.08 -2.06 -20.02
N ALA A 315 -29.44 -1.84 -18.75
CA ALA A 315 -30.83 -1.78 -18.32
C ALA A 315 -31.60 -0.64 -19.00
N GLU A 316 -31.00 0.55 -19.10
CA GLU A 316 -31.61 1.68 -19.80
C GLU A 316 -31.74 1.42 -21.30
N ASN A 317 -30.71 0.87 -21.94
CA ASN A 317 -30.75 0.52 -23.36
C ASN A 317 -31.92 -0.43 -23.66
N GLN A 318 -32.10 -1.45 -22.83
CA GLN A 318 -33.24 -2.38 -22.95
C GLN A 318 -34.59 -1.69 -22.72
N ARG A 319 -34.68 -0.79 -21.73
CA ARG A 319 -35.90 -0.03 -21.45
C ARG A 319 -36.30 0.88 -22.62
N VAL A 320 -35.33 1.52 -23.27
CA VAL A 320 -35.59 2.37 -24.45
C VAL A 320 -36.00 1.53 -25.65
N LEU A 321 -35.31 0.41 -25.92
CA LEU A 321 -35.67 -0.48 -27.02
C LEU A 321 -37.04 -1.16 -26.86
N ALA A 322 -37.51 -1.32 -25.62
CA ALA A 322 -38.81 -1.91 -25.32
C ALA A 322 -39.98 -0.91 -25.37
N GLN A 323 -39.72 0.40 -25.52
CA GLN A 323 -40.80 1.38 -25.67
C GLN A 323 -41.47 1.20 -27.04
N PRO A 324 -42.78 0.90 -27.09
CA PRO A 324 -43.49 0.87 -28.35
C PRO A 324 -43.42 2.27 -28.97
N VAL A 325 -42.98 2.34 -30.22
CA VAL A 325 -43.17 3.54 -31.04
C VAL A 325 -44.68 3.73 -31.12
N GLU A 326 -45.22 4.70 -30.38
CA GLU A 326 -46.60 5.11 -30.57
C GLU A 326 -46.75 5.43 -32.05
N PRO A 327 -47.66 4.77 -32.78
CA PRO A 327 -47.93 5.18 -34.15
C PRO A 327 -48.31 6.65 -34.06
N GLU A 328 -47.62 7.52 -34.82
CA GLU A 328 -48.08 8.89 -35.04
C GLU A 328 -49.59 8.79 -35.28
N PRO A 329 -50.42 9.55 -34.54
CA PRO A 329 -51.84 9.57 -34.84
C PRO A 329 -51.91 9.92 -36.31
N GLU A 330 -52.38 8.97 -37.13
CA GLU A 330 -52.66 9.22 -38.54
C GLU A 330 -53.38 10.54 -38.55
N GLU A 331 -52.75 11.57 -39.13
CA GLU A 331 -53.44 12.83 -39.37
C GLU A 331 -54.69 12.40 -40.09
N GLN A 332 -55.83 12.44 -39.38
CA GLN A 332 -57.14 12.32 -39.99
C GLN A 332 -57.20 13.54 -40.88
N THR A 333 -56.67 13.39 -42.10
CA THR A 333 -56.93 14.28 -43.20
C THR A 333 -58.41 14.06 -43.43
N GLU A 334 -59.20 14.88 -42.75
CA GLU A 334 -60.63 14.99 -42.93
C GLU A 334 -60.81 15.31 -44.41
N TYR A 335 -61.03 14.27 -45.21
CA TYR A 335 -61.24 14.35 -46.64
C TYR A 335 -62.57 15.07 -46.83
N TYR A 336 -62.54 16.40 -46.85
CA TYR A 336 -63.66 17.23 -47.26
C TYR A 336 -63.87 17.00 -48.76
N TRP A 337 -64.73 16.03 -49.09
CA TRP A 337 -65.22 15.81 -50.44
C TRP A 337 -66.25 16.91 -50.79
N GLU A 338 -65.80 17.96 -51.46
CA GLU A 338 -66.71 18.89 -52.15
C GLU A 338 -67.04 18.33 -53.55
N PRO A 339 -68.32 18.17 -53.91
CA PRO A 339 -68.70 17.77 -55.27
C PRO A 339 -68.56 18.96 -56.23
N ASP A 340 -67.68 18.75 -57.20
CA ASP A 340 -67.34 19.54 -58.38
C ASP A 340 -68.54 20.17 -59.11
N TYR A 341 -68.51 21.50 -59.32
CA TYR A 341 -69.14 22.19 -60.45
C TYR A 341 -68.60 23.63 -60.57
N SER A 342 -67.56 23.86 -61.37
CA SER A 342 -67.51 25.04 -62.26
C SER A 342 -66.33 24.98 -63.24
N TRP A 343 -66.69 24.88 -64.51
CA TRP A 343 -65.95 25.35 -65.68
C TRP A 343 -65.25 26.70 -65.40
N GLU A 344 -63.98 26.86 -65.81
CA GLU A 344 -63.37 28.10 -66.32
C GLU A 344 -61.91 27.84 -66.78
N PRO A 345 -61.31 28.69 -67.65
CA PRO A 345 -60.45 28.27 -68.75
C PRO A 345 -58.95 28.21 -68.41
N ALA A 346 -58.19 27.61 -69.33
CA ALA A 346 -56.76 27.32 -69.22
C ALA A 346 -55.89 28.47 -68.66
N PRO A 347 -54.89 28.16 -67.80
CA PRO A 347 -53.97 29.15 -67.27
C PRO A 347 -53.04 29.68 -68.35
N THR A 348 -52.83 30.99 -68.32
CA THR A 348 -51.77 31.69 -69.07
C THR A 348 -50.45 31.35 -68.37
N PRO A 349 -49.35 31.04 -69.08
CA PRO A 349 -48.07 30.77 -68.43
C PRO A 349 -47.51 32.05 -67.79
N ASP A 350 -47.36 32.04 -66.47
CA ASP A 350 -46.63 33.07 -65.74
C ASP A 350 -45.12 32.99 -66.02
N PRO A 351 -44.41 34.13 -66.07
CA PRO A 351 -42.97 34.16 -66.29
C PRO A 351 -42.20 33.52 -65.12
N VAL A 352 -41.23 32.68 -65.47
CA VAL A 352 -40.24 32.10 -64.55
C VAL A 352 -39.49 33.23 -63.85
N ILE A 353 -39.78 33.45 -62.57
CA ILE A 353 -38.91 34.22 -61.67
C ILE A 353 -37.76 33.28 -61.26
N VAL A 354 -36.58 33.54 -61.81
CA VAL A 354 -35.33 32.93 -61.36
C VAL A 354 -34.95 33.65 -60.07
N ASP A 355 -35.11 33.01 -58.93
CA ASP A 355 -34.51 33.49 -57.69
C ASP A 355 -32.98 33.46 -57.81
N PRO A 356 -32.28 34.55 -57.42
CA PRO A 356 -30.81 34.53 -57.36
C PRO A 356 -30.33 33.56 -56.26
N PRO A 357 -29.10 33.01 -56.38
CA PRO A 357 -28.57 32.07 -55.41
C PRO A 357 -28.46 32.71 -54.02
N VAL A 358 -29.02 32.03 -53.02
CA VAL A 358 -28.84 32.35 -51.60
C VAL A 358 -27.39 32.07 -51.21
N GLU A 359 -26.64 33.12 -50.85
CA GLU A 359 -25.33 33.00 -50.22
C GLU A 359 -25.47 32.33 -48.84
N PRO A 360 -24.53 31.43 -48.45
CA PRO A 360 -24.52 30.87 -47.11
C PRO A 360 -24.27 31.96 -46.05
N PRO A 361 -24.83 31.83 -44.83
CA PRO A 361 -24.62 32.83 -43.78
C PRO A 361 -23.14 32.87 -43.37
N VAL A 362 -22.58 34.08 -43.39
CA VAL A 362 -21.31 34.39 -42.72
C VAL A 362 -21.56 34.30 -41.21
N ILE A 363 -20.92 33.33 -40.56
CA ILE A 363 -20.87 33.29 -39.10
C ILE A 363 -19.84 34.34 -38.66
N GLU A 364 -20.33 35.47 -38.14
CA GLU A 364 -19.48 36.41 -37.41
C GLU A 364 -18.93 35.71 -36.17
N GLN A 365 -17.60 35.54 -36.11
CA GLN A 365 -16.94 35.14 -34.87
C GLN A 365 -17.06 36.30 -33.87
N PRO A 366 -17.41 36.04 -32.58
CA PRO A 366 -17.36 37.09 -31.58
C PRO A 366 -15.92 37.57 -31.38
N PRO A 367 -15.69 38.86 -31.08
CA PRO A 367 -14.36 39.39 -30.88
C PRO A 367 -13.67 38.72 -29.70
N VAL A 368 -12.52 38.09 -29.97
CA VAL A 368 -11.63 37.57 -28.93
C VAL A 368 -11.08 38.77 -28.17
N THR A 369 -11.50 38.94 -26.92
CA THR A 369 -10.88 39.93 -26.03
C THR A 369 -9.59 39.30 -25.51
N PRO A 370 -8.40 39.91 -25.68
CA PRO A 370 -7.17 39.39 -25.11
C PRO A 370 -7.28 39.40 -23.58
N VAL A 371 -7.23 38.23 -22.96
CA VAL A 371 -7.05 38.12 -21.51
C VAL A 371 -5.59 38.43 -21.21
N GLU A 372 -5.37 39.56 -20.54
CA GLU A 372 -4.08 39.98 -20.01
C GLU A 372 -3.61 38.97 -18.95
N PRO A 373 -2.36 38.45 -19.02
CA PRO A 373 -1.88 37.48 -18.05
C PRO A 373 -1.71 38.13 -16.67
N GLU A 374 -2.42 37.58 -15.67
CA GLU A 374 -2.24 37.94 -14.26
C GLU A 374 -0.79 37.72 -13.83
N GLN A 375 -0.18 38.76 -13.26
CA GLN A 375 1.16 38.70 -12.69
C GLN A 375 1.16 37.81 -11.43
N PRO A 376 2.21 37.00 -11.21
CA PRO A 376 2.34 36.20 -10.00
C PRO A 376 2.52 37.10 -8.75
N PRO A 377 1.96 36.70 -7.59
CA PRO A 377 2.07 37.48 -6.36
C PRO A 377 3.52 37.57 -5.87
N THR A 378 3.91 38.79 -5.49
CA THR A 378 5.20 39.09 -4.87
C THR A 378 5.27 38.45 -3.47
N PRO A 379 6.36 37.76 -3.10
CA PRO A 379 6.53 37.23 -1.74
C PRO A 379 6.78 38.36 -0.73
N ALA A 380 6.09 38.29 0.41
CA ALA A 380 6.22 39.25 1.51
C ALA A 380 7.45 38.96 2.39
N PRO A 381 8.07 40.00 3.00
CA PRO A 381 9.29 39.89 3.83
C PRO A 381 9.07 39.29 5.22
#